data_AF-A0A7S2D783-F1
#
_entry.id   AF-A0A7S2D783-F1
#
_cell.length_a   1.000
_cell.length_b   1.000
_cell.length_c   1.000
_cell.angle_alpha   90.00
_cell.angle_beta   90.00
_cell.angle_gamma   90.00
#
_symmetry.space_group_name_H-M   'P 1'
#
loop_
_entity.id
_entity.type
_entity.pdbx_description
1 polymer ?
#
loop_
_entity_poly.entity_id
_entity_poly.type
_entity_poly.pdbx_seq_one_letter_code
_entity_poly.pdbx_strand_id
1 'polypeptide(L)'
;EHFTKASTRIARWEKAAVEGQTIRNFGNQASRLLNRTLANFDQSVKQNLGETAQCNSQRQALERYMQEQLESIFLVQRSTIEQALYQRLKKELLRRMRRRKRELDVKEKLKLMQSMLNEYDSQVRYLLPFFVRSAERERAEQRLSALQWGIADTQEAQEMQKKWKMERMMRMGSMRQSKGPSISLSYGMRLMIRPGGFGNLQVSSRRQVGPPHNPNEIAVGVINDGNVIDVYNKQPKPPLIKFQPTVGVDVSAG
;
A
#
# COMPACT_ATOMS: atom_id res chain seq x y z
N GLU A 1 46.32 8.94 -21.07
CA GLU A 1 45.80 7.54 -21.02
C GLU A 1 45.20 7.10 -19.68
N HIS A 2 45.78 7.44 -18.52
CA HIS A 2 45.20 6.99 -17.23
C HIS A 2 43.86 7.66 -16.90
N PHE A 3 43.70 8.95 -17.22
CA PHE A 3 42.44 9.66 -17.06
C PHE A 3 41.31 9.08 -17.94
N THR A 4 41.61 8.69 -19.19
CA THR A 4 40.62 8.07 -20.09
C THR A 4 40.17 6.68 -19.61
N LYS A 5 41.07 5.92 -18.98
CA LYS A 5 40.71 4.66 -18.30
C LYS A 5 39.83 4.91 -17.07
N ALA A 6 40.08 5.98 -16.32
CA ALA A 6 39.25 6.35 -15.18
C ALA A 6 37.85 6.82 -15.62
N SER A 7 37.76 7.66 -16.65
CA SER A 7 36.48 8.18 -17.16
C SER A 7 35.59 7.08 -17.73
N THR A 8 36.14 6.14 -18.50
CA THR A 8 35.39 4.97 -19.02
C THR A 8 34.84 4.10 -17.89
N ARG A 9 35.60 3.92 -16.80
CA ARG A 9 35.13 3.20 -15.61
C ARG A 9 34.02 3.94 -14.87
N ILE A 10 34.14 5.26 -14.72
CA ILE A 10 33.12 6.13 -14.13
C ILE A 10 31.83 6.05 -14.94
N ALA A 11 31.89 6.20 -16.27
CA ALA A 11 30.73 6.10 -17.14
C ALA A 11 30.02 4.73 -17.05
N ARG A 12 30.78 3.65 -16.94
CA ARG A 12 30.21 2.31 -16.70
C ARG A 12 29.49 2.22 -15.35
N TRP A 13 30.08 2.80 -14.31
CA TRP A 13 29.49 2.82 -12.97
C TRP A 13 28.24 3.67 -12.90
N GLU A 14 28.24 4.82 -13.56
CA GLU A 14 27.09 5.69 -13.71
C GLU A 14 25.93 4.95 -14.39
N LYS A 15 26.20 4.31 -15.54
CA LYS A 15 25.20 3.50 -16.25
C LYS A 15 24.61 2.41 -15.34
N ALA A 16 25.47 1.66 -14.64
CA ALA A 16 25.02 0.62 -13.71
C ALA A 16 24.15 1.19 -12.57
N ALA A 17 24.53 2.35 -12.01
CA ALA A 17 23.77 3.01 -10.96
C ALA A 17 22.39 3.47 -11.45
N VAL A 18 22.31 4.04 -12.65
CA VAL A 18 21.04 4.45 -13.29
C VAL A 18 20.14 3.24 -13.57
N GLU A 19 20.71 2.09 -13.92
CA GLU A 19 19.98 0.82 -14.06
C GLU A 19 19.52 0.22 -12.72
N GLY A 20 19.77 0.90 -11.59
CA GLY A 20 19.39 0.44 -10.26
C GLY A 20 20.32 -0.64 -9.70
N GLN A 21 21.54 -0.78 -10.24
CA GLN A 21 22.53 -1.72 -9.72
C GLN A 21 23.47 -1.04 -8.72
N THR A 22 23.75 -1.74 -7.63
CA THR A 22 24.76 -1.31 -6.65
C THR A 22 26.11 -1.96 -6.95
N ILE A 23 27.16 -1.16 -6.97
CA ILE A 23 28.54 -1.60 -7.18
C ILE A 23 29.11 -2.08 -5.85
N ARG A 24 29.54 -3.34 -5.81
CA ARG A 24 30.13 -3.94 -4.61
C ARG A 24 31.38 -3.18 -4.16
N ASN A 25 31.47 -2.82 -2.88
CA ASN A 25 32.59 -2.09 -2.30
C ASN A 25 32.91 -0.78 -3.04
N PHE A 26 31.89 -0.09 -3.57
CA PHE A 26 32.05 1.14 -4.34
C PHE A 26 32.93 2.17 -3.63
N GLY A 27 32.73 2.41 -2.34
CA GLY A 27 33.47 3.43 -1.59
C GLY A 27 34.98 3.24 -1.64
N ASN A 28 35.44 2.00 -1.42
CA ASN A 28 36.85 1.63 -1.53
C ASN A 28 37.37 1.72 -2.97
N GLN A 29 36.55 1.33 -3.96
CA GLN A 29 36.95 1.38 -5.37
C GLN A 29 37.06 2.82 -5.89
N ALA A 30 36.09 3.68 -5.56
CA ALA A 30 36.05 5.10 -5.90
C ALA A 30 37.23 5.85 -5.28
N SER A 31 37.47 5.62 -3.98
CA SER A 31 38.61 6.18 -3.24
C SER A 31 39.96 5.81 -3.87
N ARG A 32 40.14 4.53 -4.21
CA ARG A 32 41.36 4.07 -4.88
C ARG A 32 41.51 4.62 -6.30
N LEU A 33 40.41 4.77 -7.03
CA LEU A 33 40.42 5.34 -8.38
C LEU A 33 40.88 6.80 -8.35
N LEU A 34 40.30 7.61 -7.44
CA LEU A 34 40.69 9.00 -7.24
C LEU A 34 42.18 9.11 -6.90
N ASN A 35 42.64 8.41 -5.87
CA ASN A 35 44.04 8.48 -5.41
C ASN A 35 45.03 8.03 -6.50
N ARG A 36 44.70 6.99 -7.27
CA ARG A 36 45.53 6.53 -8.38
C ARG A 36 45.57 7.54 -9.52
N THR A 37 44.44 8.15 -9.87
CA THR A 37 44.42 9.16 -10.93
C THR A 37 45.20 10.41 -10.54
N LEU A 38 45.09 10.86 -9.28
CA LEU A 38 45.88 11.98 -8.77
C LEU A 38 47.38 11.65 -8.69
N ALA A 39 47.75 10.47 -8.18
CA ALA A 39 49.15 10.05 -8.13
C ALA A 39 49.79 9.95 -9.54
N ASN A 40 49.03 9.45 -10.52
CA ASN A 40 49.48 9.40 -11.91
C ASN A 40 49.61 10.80 -12.52
N PHE A 41 48.69 11.71 -12.19
CA PHE A 41 48.81 13.12 -12.59
C PHE A 41 50.09 13.74 -12.02
N ASP A 42 50.33 13.57 -10.72
CA ASP A 42 51.52 14.09 -10.03
C ASP A 42 52.81 13.50 -10.63
N GLN A 43 52.81 12.21 -10.98
CA GLN A 43 53.93 11.57 -11.68
C GLN A 43 54.15 12.13 -13.10
N SER A 44 53.09 12.34 -13.88
CA SER A 44 53.21 12.93 -15.22
C SER A 44 53.71 14.37 -15.19
N VAL A 45 53.30 15.16 -14.19
CA VAL A 45 53.82 16.52 -13.99
C VAL A 45 55.32 16.49 -13.72
N LYS A 46 55.76 15.64 -12.78
CA LYS A 46 57.19 15.48 -12.47
C LYS A 46 58.02 15.04 -13.68
N GLN A 47 57.51 14.11 -14.49
CA GLN A 47 58.21 13.60 -15.67
C GLN A 47 58.33 14.63 -16.80
N ASN A 48 57.29 15.44 -17.02
CA ASN A 48 57.25 16.36 -18.17
C ASN A 48 57.76 17.77 -17.86
N LEU A 49 57.59 18.24 -16.61
CA LEU A 49 57.87 19.62 -16.20
C LEU A 49 59.00 19.72 -15.16
N GLY A 50 59.54 18.58 -14.70
CA GLY A 50 60.61 18.50 -13.69
C GLY A 50 60.10 18.39 -12.25
N GLU A 51 60.99 18.01 -11.32
CA GLU A 51 60.64 17.71 -9.92
C GLU A 51 60.11 18.92 -9.13
N THR A 52 60.46 20.14 -9.55
CA THR A 52 60.06 21.39 -8.89
C THR A 52 58.75 21.98 -9.43
N ALA A 53 58.21 21.45 -10.53
CA ALA A 53 56.98 21.95 -11.12
C ALA A 53 55.76 21.58 -10.27
N GLN A 54 54.96 22.58 -9.91
CA GLN A 54 53.71 22.40 -9.18
C GLN A 54 52.51 22.84 -10.02
N CYS A 55 51.66 21.88 -10.40
CA CYS A 55 50.38 22.12 -11.09
C CYS A 55 49.20 22.03 -10.11
N ASN A 56 49.27 22.78 -9.01
CA ASN A 56 48.33 22.64 -7.89
C ASN A 56 46.88 22.97 -8.29
N SER A 57 46.67 23.97 -9.13
CA SER A 57 45.33 24.36 -9.59
C SER A 57 44.69 23.30 -10.49
N GLN A 58 45.45 22.75 -11.44
CA GLN A 58 44.97 21.68 -12.31
C GLN A 58 44.71 20.39 -11.53
N ARG A 59 45.57 20.07 -10.55
CA ARG A 59 45.39 18.93 -9.65
C ARG A 59 44.09 19.06 -8.85
N GLN A 60 43.84 20.23 -8.26
CA GLN A 60 42.61 20.50 -7.51
C GLN A 60 41.36 20.47 -8.41
N ALA A 61 41.43 21.00 -9.63
CA ALA A 61 40.33 20.94 -10.58
C ALA A 61 39.99 19.49 -10.95
N LEU A 62 41.00 18.66 -11.21
CA LEU A 62 40.84 17.23 -11.48
C LEU A 62 40.25 16.48 -10.28
N GLU A 63 40.74 16.77 -9.08
CA GLU A 63 40.25 16.18 -7.84
C GLU A 63 38.76 16.48 -7.64
N ARG A 64 38.36 17.76 -7.74
CA ARG A 64 36.96 18.18 -7.60
C ARG A 64 36.07 17.53 -8.65
N TYR A 65 36.49 17.58 -9.92
CA TYR A 65 35.74 16.94 -11.01
C TYR A 65 35.49 15.45 -10.75
N MET A 66 36.52 14.72 -10.33
CA MET A 66 36.36 13.30 -10.02
C MET A 66 35.51 13.05 -8.77
N GLN A 67 35.64 13.88 -7.73
CA GLN A 67 34.83 13.78 -6.51
C GLN A 67 33.35 13.99 -6.83
N GLU A 68 33.00 15.02 -7.61
CA GLU A 68 31.63 15.31 -8.02
C GLU A 68 31.00 14.14 -8.81
N GLN A 69 31.74 13.58 -9.77
CA GLN A 69 31.27 12.44 -10.57
C GLN A 69 31.09 11.16 -9.71
N LEU A 70 31.99 10.91 -8.77
CA LEU A 70 31.88 9.74 -7.89
C LEU A 70 30.80 9.91 -6.82
N GLU A 71 30.59 11.15 -6.35
CA GLU A 71 29.54 11.50 -5.41
C GLU A 71 28.15 11.36 -6.03
N SER A 72 27.95 11.80 -7.29
CA SER A 72 26.68 11.61 -7.98
C SER A 72 26.31 10.12 -8.08
N ILE A 73 27.27 9.26 -8.45
CA ILE A 73 27.10 7.81 -8.53
C ILE A 73 26.81 7.20 -7.15
N PHE A 74 27.45 7.70 -6.09
CA PHE A 74 27.15 7.31 -4.71
C PHE A 74 25.69 7.64 -4.35
N LEU A 75 25.24 8.87 -4.63
CA LEU A 75 23.90 9.33 -4.29
C LEU A 75 22.81 8.51 -4.99
N VAL A 76 23.02 8.14 -6.26
CA VAL A 76 22.09 7.28 -7.01
C VAL A 76 22.03 5.89 -6.38
N GLN A 77 23.16 5.22 -6.14
CA GLN A 77 23.18 3.89 -5.52
C GLN A 77 22.55 3.88 -4.13
N ARG A 78 22.80 4.92 -3.33
CA ARG A 78 22.19 5.09 -2.01
C ARG A 78 20.67 5.22 -2.12
N SER A 79 20.16 6.04 -3.03
CA SER A 79 18.73 6.20 -3.26
C SER A 79 18.07 4.88 -3.67
N THR A 80 18.76 4.07 -4.48
CA THR A 80 18.32 2.72 -4.86
C THR A 80 18.20 1.80 -3.66
N ILE A 81 19.18 1.79 -2.76
CA ILE A 81 19.14 1.01 -1.51
C ILE A 81 17.98 1.46 -0.63
N GLU A 82 17.83 2.78 -0.44
CA GLU A 82 16.74 3.33 0.36
C GLU A 82 15.38 2.91 -0.18
N GLN A 83 15.17 3.00 -1.50
CA GLN A 83 13.94 2.58 -2.15
C GLN A 83 13.70 1.06 -1.98
N ALA A 84 14.73 0.23 -2.12
CA ALA A 84 14.61 -1.21 -1.92
C ALA A 84 14.20 -1.55 -0.48
N LEU A 85 14.83 -0.91 0.51
CA LEU A 85 14.49 -1.08 1.94
C LEU A 85 13.10 -0.54 2.25
N TYR A 86 12.69 0.58 1.66
CA TYR A 86 11.33 1.12 1.79
C TYR A 86 10.28 0.11 1.32
N GLN A 87 10.45 -0.47 0.12
CA GLN A 87 9.51 -1.47 -0.40
C GLN A 87 9.49 -2.73 0.46
N ARG A 88 10.66 -3.16 0.95
CA ARG A 88 10.76 -4.31 1.86
C ARG A 88 10.07 -4.05 3.19
N LEU A 89 10.25 -2.86 3.78
CA LEU A 89 9.58 -2.45 5.01
C LEU A 89 8.07 -2.44 4.83
N LYS A 90 7.57 -1.82 3.76
CA LYS A 90 6.14 -1.81 3.40
C LYS A 90 5.59 -3.25 3.33
N LYS A 91 6.27 -4.13 2.58
CA LYS A 91 5.88 -5.53 2.42
C LYS A 91 5.86 -6.28 3.75
N GLU A 92 6.87 -6.10 4.60
CA GLU A 92 6.94 -6.73 5.92
C GLU A 92 5.85 -6.26 6.87
N LEU A 93 5.59 -4.95 6.92
CA LEU A 93 4.50 -4.38 7.73
C LEU A 93 3.16 -4.97 7.30
N LEU A 94 2.83 -4.91 6.00
CA LEU A 94 1.57 -5.43 5.47
C LEU A 94 1.45 -6.95 5.67
N ARG A 95 2.55 -7.69 5.50
CA ARG A 95 2.59 -9.14 5.74
C ARG A 95 2.27 -9.48 7.19
N ARG A 96 2.86 -8.77 8.15
CA ARG A 96 2.58 -9.00 9.58
C ARG A 96 1.17 -8.57 9.96
N MET A 97 0.70 -7.44 9.45
CA MET A 97 -0.69 -6.98 9.59
C MET A 97 -1.67 -8.06 9.09
N ARG A 98 -1.44 -8.62 7.90
CA ARG A 98 -2.23 -9.71 7.32
C ARG A 98 -2.27 -10.96 8.21
N ARG A 99 -1.12 -11.38 8.75
CA ARG A 99 -1.02 -12.56 9.63
C ARG A 99 -1.72 -12.35 10.96
N ARG A 100 -1.61 -11.16 11.55
CA ARG A 100 -2.21 -10.85 12.86
C ARG A 100 -3.69 -10.45 12.78
N LYS A 101 -4.18 -10.10 11.59
CA LYS A 101 -5.53 -9.54 11.36
C LYS A 101 -5.84 -8.32 12.24
N ARG A 102 -4.81 -7.54 12.58
CA ARG A 102 -4.91 -6.31 13.37
C ARG A 102 -3.74 -5.38 13.01
N GLU A 103 -3.82 -4.16 13.49
CA GLU A 103 -2.69 -3.24 13.43
C GLU A 103 -1.52 -3.73 14.29
N LEU A 104 -0.30 -3.39 13.88
CA LEU A 104 0.92 -3.75 14.60
C LEU A 104 1.16 -2.79 15.76
N ASP A 105 1.64 -3.35 16.87
CA ASP A 105 2.00 -2.58 18.04
C ASP A 105 3.24 -1.71 17.77
N VAL A 106 3.38 -0.58 18.48
CA VAL A 106 4.51 0.36 18.34
C VAL A 106 5.86 -0.35 18.42
N LYS A 107 6.02 -1.27 19.38
CA LYS A 107 7.26 -2.04 19.56
C LYS A 107 7.61 -2.91 18.35
N GLU A 108 6.62 -3.51 17.70
CA GLU A 108 6.85 -4.34 16.50
C GLU A 108 7.24 -3.49 15.30
N LYS A 109 6.56 -2.33 15.14
CA LYS A 109 6.87 -1.34 14.10
C LYS A 109 8.30 -0.81 14.25
N LEU A 110 8.70 -0.38 15.45
CA LEU A 110 10.04 0.11 15.75
C LEU A 110 11.12 -0.96 15.51
N LYS A 111 10.88 -2.21 15.92
CA LYS A 111 11.84 -3.31 15.68
C LYS A 111 12.09 -3.55 14.19
N LEU A 112 11.04 -3.46 13.36
CA LEU A 112 11.18 -3.58 11.91
C LEU A 112 11.99 -2.41 11.33
N MET A 113 11.69 -1.18 11.74
CA MET A 113 12.43 0.00 11.27
C MET A 113 13.90 -0.04 11.67
N GLN A 114 14.22 -0.36 12.94
CA GLN A 114 15.60 -0.52 13.38
C GLN A 114 16.35 -1.59 12.58
N SER A 115 15.69 -2.71 12.26
CA SER A 115 16.29 -3.72 11.40
C SER A 115 16.60 -3.18 10.00
N MET A 116 15.73 -2.36 9.41
CA MET A 116 15.96 -1.76 8.09
C MET A 116 17.05 -0.69 8.13
N LEU A 117 17.12 0.10 9.21
CA LEU A 117 18.16 1.12 9.41
C LEU A 117 19.55 0.50 9.61
N ASN A 118 19.64 -0.59 10.38
CA ASN A 118 20.90 -1.32 10.52
C ASN A 118 21.36 -1.91 9.18
N GLU A 119 20.43 -2.42 8.38
CA GLU A 119 20.73 -2.90 7.04
C GLU A 119 21.17 -1.75 6.11
N TYR A 120 20.49 -0.61 6.16
CA TYR A 120 20.88 0.61 5.46
C TYR A 120 22.31 1.04 5.81
N ASP A 121 22.60 1.20 7.11
CA ASP A 121 23.91 1.62 7.61
C ASP A 121 25.00 0.64 7.16
N SER A 122 24.71 -0.67 7.19
CA SER A 122 25.64 -1.69 6.72
C SER A 122 25.96 -1.58 5.23
N GLN A 123 24.95 -1.35 4.37
CA GLN A 123 25.14 -1.28 2.92
C GLN A 123 25.80 0.04 2.51
N VAL A 124 25.37 1.16 3.10
CA VAL A 124 25.93 2.49 2.82
C VAL A 124 27.39 2.59 3.25
N ARG A 125 27.78 1.91 4.34
CA ARG A 125 29.20 1.86 4.77
C ARG A 125 30.14 1.32 3.68
N TYR A 126 29.70 0.37 2.85
CA TYR A 126 30.50 -0.14 1.73
C TYR A 126 30.45 0.75 0.49
N LEU A 127 29.49 1.66 0.41
CA LEU A 127 29.36 2.63 -0.67
C LEU A 127 30.13 3.92 -0.39
N LEU A 128 30.28 4.34 0.87
CA LEU A 128 30.81 5.64 1.22
C LEU A 128 32.30 5.80 0.86
N PRO A 129 32.65 6.67 -0.11
CA PRO A 129 34.05 7.05 -0.36
C PRO A 129 34.56 7.99 0.75
N PHE A 130 35.88 8.04 0.98
CA PHE A 130 36.46 8.82 2.09
C PHE A 130 36.17 10.33 2.04
N PHE A 131 35.93 10.87 0.85
CA PHE A 131 35.73 12.30 0.62
C PHE A 131 34.26 12.74 0.75
N VAL A 132 33.31 11.79 0.82
CA VAL A 132 31.88 12.10 0.96
C VAL A 132 31.53 12.25 2.44
N ARG A 133 30.85 13.35 2.78
CA ARG A 133 30.40 13.63 4.17
C ARG A 133 29.10 12.86 4.48
N SER A 134 29.00 12.32 5.69
CA SER A 134 28.00 11.29 6.07
C SER A 134 26.64 11.81 6.55
N ALA A 135 26.12 12.93 6.04
CA ALA A 135 24.90 13.56 6.56
C ALA A 135 23.57 12.89 6.12
N GLU A 136 23.63 11.72 5.49
CA GLU A 136 22.51 11.20 4.69
C GLU A 136 21.63 10.15 5.40
N ARG A 137 22.01 9.71 6.60
CA ARG A 137 21.26 8.71 7.40
C ARG A 137 19.92 9.25 7.89
N GLU A 138 19.89 10.50 8.33
CA GLU A 138 18.67 11.13 8.87
C GLU A 138 17.54 11.17 7.84
N ARG A 139 17.87 11.39 6.57
CA ARG A 139 16.90 11.39 5.46
C ARG A 139 16.24 10.02 5.30
N ALA A 140 17.02 8.95 5.32
CA ALA A 140 16.51 7.59 5.22
C ALA A 140 15.64 7.24 6.45
N GLU A 141 16.07 7.65 7.64
CA GLU A 141 15.32 7.48 8.88
C GLU A 141 13.96 8.18 8.84
N GLN A 142 13.91 9.44 8.39
CA GLN A 142 12.67 10.18 8.22
C GLN A 142 11.70 9.50 7.25
N ARG A 143 12.19 9.03 6.09
CA ARG A 143 11.35 8.39 5.07
C ARG A 143 10.83 7.01 5.50
N LEU A 144 11.66 6.21 6.15
CA LEU A 144 11.25 4.92 6.70
C LEU A 144 10.28 5.09 7.88
N SER A 145 10.49 6.11 8.72
CA SER A 145 9.58 6.46 9.82
C SER A 145 8.23 6.93 9.31
N ALA A 146 8.20 7.81 8.30
CA ALA A 146 6.96 8.26 7.68
C ALA A 146 6.12 7.09 7.14
N LEU A 147 6.76 6.11 6.49
CA LEU A 147 6.09 4.89 6.05
C LEU A 147 5.59 4.03 7.21
N GLN A 148 6.38 3.88 8.28
CA GLN A 148 6.01 3.08 9.44
C GLN A 148 4.71 3.58 10.08
N TRP A 149 4.58 4.90 10.22
CA TRP A 149 3.43 5.53 10.87
C TRP A 149 2.24 5.67 9.90
N GLY A 150 2.50 5.97 8.63
CA GLY A 150 1.48 6.09 7.59
C GLY A 150 1.01 4.77 6.97
N ILE A 151 1.52 3.61 7.41
CA ILE A 151 1.18 2.32 6.78
C ILE A 151 -0.32 2.01 6.85
N ALA A 152 -1.00 2.45 7.90
CA ALA A 152 -2.44 2.24 8.09
C ALA A 152 -3.29 2.99 7.05
N ASP A 153 -2.76 4.11 6.54
CA ASP A 153 -3.45 4.97 5.56
C ASP A 153 -3.25 4.50 4.12
N THR A 154 -2.36 3.52 3.89
CA THR A 154 -2.17 2.93 2.56
C THR A 154 -3.45 2.20 2.10
N GLN A 155 -3.78 2.30 0.82
CA GLN A 155 -4.96 1.66 0.23
C GLN A 155 -5.01 0.16 0.56
N GLU A 156 -3.87 -0.54 0.45
CA GLU A 156 -3.74 -1.97 0.79
C GLU A 156 -4.09 -2.26 2.26
N ALA A 157 -3.66 -1.41 3.20
CA ALA A 157 -3.98 -1.57 4.61
C ALA A 157 -5.45 -1.29 4.91
N GLN A 158 -6.03 -0.26 4.29
CA GLN A 158 -7.45 0.08 4.46
C GLN A 158 -8.37 -1.03 3.95
N GLU A 159 -8.06 -1.63 2.80
CA GLU A 159 -8.79 -2.78 2.29
C GLU A 159 -8.73 -3.99 3.23
N MET A 160 -7.55 -4.28 3.78
CA MET A 160 -7.38 -5.34 4.78
C MET A 160 -8.21 -5.06 6.03
N GLN A 161 -8.18 -3.82 6.54
CA GLN A 161 -8.98 -3.43 7.70
C GLN A 161 -10.49 -3.54 7.45
N LYS A 162 -10.96 -3.13 6.26
CA LYS A 162 -12.38 -3.29 5.86
C LYS A 162 -12.77 -4.77 5.83
N LYS A 163 -11.93 -5.63 5.24
CA LYS A 163 -12.16 -7.09 5.22
C LYS A 163 -12.22 -7.68 6.63
N TRP A 164 -11.31 -7.30 7.53
CA TRP A 164 -11.34 -7.77 8.92
C TRP A 164 -12.55 -7.28 9.69
N LYS A 165 -12.98 -6.02 9.47
CA LYS A 165 -14.21 -5.48 10.06
C LYS A 165 -15.43 -6.29 9.60
N MET A 166 -15.55 -6.57 8.30
CA MET A 166 -16.64 -7.42 7.77
C MET A 166 -16.57 -8.85 8.33
N GLU A 167 -15.40 -9.49 8.34
CA GLU A 167 -15.23 -10.83 8.94
C GLU A 167 -15.64 -10.85 10.42
N ARG A 168 -15.27 -9.82 11.18
CA ARG A 168 -15.62 -9.70 12.60
C ARG A 168 -17.12 -9.50 12.79
N MET A 169 -17.76 -8.67 11.95
CA MET A 169 -19.22 -8.49 11.97
C MET A 169 -19.95 -9.78 11.61
N MET A 170 -19.50 -10.52 10.58
CA MET A 170 -20.09 -11.81 10.21
C MET A 170 -19.98 -12.84 11.34
N ARG A 171 -18.82 -12.93 12.02
CA ARG A 171 -18.63 -13.84 13.16
C ARG A 171 -19.48 -13.46 14.38
N MET A 172 -19.63 -12.17 14.67
CA MET A 172 -20.51 -11.73 15.77
C MET A 172 -22.00 -11.83 15.42
N GLY A 173 -22.34 -11.68 14.14
CA GLY A 173 -23.70 -11.88 13.61
C GLY A 173 -24.13 -13.34 13.73
N SER A 174 -23.27 -14.29 13.36
CA SER A 174 -23.58 -15.72 13.50
C SER A 174 -23.65 -16.20 14.96
N MET A 175 -22.86 -15.62 15.86
CA MET A 175 -22.94 -15.95 17.30
C MET A 175 -24.16 -15.36 18.00
N ARG A 176 -24.74 -14.25 17.52
CA ARG A 176 -25.95 -13.65 18.11
C ARG A 176 -27.26 -14.27 17.61
N GLN A 177 -27.22 -15.09 16.56
CA GLN A 177 -28.42 -15.69 15.95
C GLN A 177 -28.82 -17.05 16.53
N SER A 178 -28.04 -17.67 17.43
CA SER A 178 -28.19 -19.11 17.69
C SER A 178 -28.84 -19.53 19.01
N LYS A 179 -29.41 -18.64 19.85
CA LYS A 179 -30.03 -19.09 21.12
C LYS A 179 -31.26 -18.27 21.52
N GLY A 180 -32.39 -18.50 20.85
CA GLY A 180 -33.71 -18.09 21.34
C GLY A 180 -34.76 -17.94 20.24
N PRO A 181 -36.06 -18.09 20.54
CA PRO A 181 -37.13 -17.76 19.61
C PRO A 181 -37.01 -16.27 19.23
N SER A 182 -36.89 -15.98 17.94
CA SER A 182 -36.76 -14.60 17.46
C SER A 182 -37.99 -14.20 16.64
N ILE A 183 -38.60 -13.09 17.05
CA ILE A 183 -39.71 -12.44 16.34
C ILE A 183 -39.11 -11.26 15.59
N SER A 184 -39.22 -11.28 14.27
CA SER A 184 -38.82 -10.15 13.43
C SER A 184 -40.04 -9.51 12.79
N LEU A 185 -40.08 -8.18 12.85
CA LEU A 185 -41.16 -7.37 12.30
C LEU A 185 -40.68 -6.75 10.99
N SER A 186 -41.29 -7.11 9.87
CA SER A 186 -41.01 -6.48 8.59
C SER A 186 -42.11 -5.49 8.25
N TYR A 187 -41.74 -4.22 8.07
CA TYR A 187 -42.66 -3.24 7.49
C TYR A 187 -42.50 -3.26 5.98
N GLY A 188 -43.62 -3.25 5.27
CA GLY A 188 -43.62 -3.33 3.83
C GLY A 188 -44.79 -2.60 3.21
N MET A 189 -44.70 -2.45 1.89
CA MET A 189 -45.77 -1.90 1.08
C MET A 189 -46.12 -2.90 -0.01
N ARG A 190 -47.42 -3.12 -0.22
CA ARG A 190 -47.95 -3.95 -1.30
C ARG A 190 -48.69 -3.07 -2.29
N LEU A 191 -48.22 -3.09 -3.53
CA LEU A 191 -48.92 -2.56 -4.69
C LEU A 191 -49.58 -3.72 -5.43
N MET A 192 -50.89 -3.64 -5.63
CA MET A 192 -51.66 -4.63 -6.39
C MET A 192 -52.26 -3.95 -7.62
N ILE A 193 -52.03 -4.53 -8.80
CA ILE A 193 -52.58 -4.10 -10.08
C ILE A 193 -53.49 -5.21 -10.60
N ARG A 194 -54.74 -4.86 -10.90
CA ARG A 194 -55.82 -5.79 -11.28
C ARG A 194 -56.43 -5.42 -12.63
N PRO A 195 -55.81 -5.79 -13.76
CA PRO A 195 -56.48 -5.68 -15.05
C PRO A 195 -57.66 -6.68 -15.08
N GLY A 196 -58.83 -6.23 -15.56
CA GLY A 196 -60.04 -7.07 -15.57
C GLY A 196 -59.81 -8.40 -16.30
N GLY A 197 -60.09 -9.52 -15.63
CA GLY A 197 -60.21 -10.85 -16.25
C GLY A 197 -58.97 -11.75 -16.24
N PHE A 198 -57.80 -11.32 -15.77
CA PHE A 198 -56.55 -12.10 -15.92
C PHE A 198 -55.68 -12.31 -14.66
N GLY A 199 -56.24 -12.10 -13.47
CA GLY A 199 -55.52 -12.28 -12.20
C GLY A 199 -54.75 -11.04 -11.73
N ASN A 200 -54.15 -11.12 -10.55
CA ASN A 200 -53.56 -9.99 -9.84
C ASN A 200 -52.04 -9.98 -9.93
N LEU A 201 -51.48 -8.89 -10.44
CA LEU A 201 -50.06 -8.61 -10.28
C LEU A 201 -49.85 -7.92 -8.93
N GLN A 202 -49.05 -8.53 -8.06
CA GLN A 202 -48.72 -7.98 -6.76
C GLN A 202 -47.21 -7.75 -6.65
N VAL A 203 -46.83 -6.52 -6.34
CA VAL A 203 -45.47 -6.14 -5.98
C VAL A 203 -45.47 -5.86 -4.49
N SER A 204 -44.68 -6.60 -3.73
CA SER A 204 -44.48 -6.36 -2.30
C SER A 204 -43.02 -6.02 -2.04
N SER A 205 -42.82 -4.90 -1.36
CA SER A 205 -41.52 -4.51 -0.82
C SER A 205 -41.58 -4.74 0.69
N ARG A 206 -40.64 -5.51 1.24
CA ARG A 206 -40.52 -5.78 2.68
C ARG A 206 -39.15 -5.32 3.15
N ARG A 207 -39.13 -4.62 4.27
CA ARG A 207 -37.92 -4.28 5.00
C ARG A 207 -38.03 -4.88 6.40
N GLN A 208 -37.27 -5.94 6.64
CA GLN A 208 -37.25 -6.61 7.93
C GLN A 208 -36.56 -5.73 8.96
N VAL A 209 -37.29 -5.32 9.98
CA VAL A 209 -36.76 -4.55 11.11
C VAL A 209 -36.30 -5.55 12.17
N GLY A 210 -34.99 -5.56 12.37
CA GLY A 210 -34.22 -6.51 13.17
C GLY A 210 -32.73 -6.13 13.10
N PRO A 211 -31.80 -6.96 13.61
CA PRO A 211 -30.36 -6.63 13.61
C PRO A 211 -29.86 -6.18 12.22
N PRO A 212 -28.80 -5.34 12.15
CA PRO A 212 -28.55 -4.37 11.06
C PRO A 212 -28.18 -4.92 9.66
N HIS A 213 -28.43 -6.21 9.37
CA HIS A 213 -28.03 -6.87 8.11
C HIS A 213 -29.16 -7.58 7.37
N ASN A 214 -30.41 -7.13 7.51
CA ASN A 214 -31.49 -7.67 6.71
C ASN A 214 -31.57 -6.98 5.34
N PRO A 215 -31.47 -7.72 4.22
CA PRO A 215 -31.62 -7.14 2.89
C PRO A 215 -33.06 -6.64 2.69
N ASN A 216 -33.21 -5.58 1.88
CA ASN A 216 -34.53 -5.20 1.40
C ASN A 216 -35.00 -6.27 0.42
N GLU A 217 -36.17 -6.86 0.66
CA GLU A 217 -36.75 -7.87 -0.23
C GLU A 217 -37.84 -7.22 -1.08
N ILE A 218 -37.73 -7.39 -2.39
CA ILE A 218 -38.79 -7.03 -3.35
C ILE A 218 -39.26 -8.34 -3.97
N ALA A 219 -40.48 -8.73 -3.66
CA ALA A 219 -41.13 -9.89 -4.24
C ALA A 219 -42.21 -9.42 -5.23
N VAL A 220 -42.14 -9.92 -6.46
CA VAL A 220 -43.15 -9.71 -7.50
C VAL A 220 -43.80 -11.06 -7.76
N GLY A 221 -45.12 -11.12 -7.66
CA GLY A 221 -45.88 -12.35 -7.88
C GLY A 221 -47.15 -12.07 -8.67
N VAL A 222 -47.56 -13.05 -9.46
CA VAL A 222 -48.88 -13.08 -10.09
C VAL A 222 -49.73 -14.06 -9.28
N ILE A 223 -50.83 -13.58 -8.71
CA ILE A 223 -51.75 -14.38 -7.91
C ILE A 223 -53.09 -14.42 -8.64
N ASN A 224 -53.62 -15.62 -8.86
CA ASN A 224 -54.95 -15.78 -9.42
C ASN A 224 -56.01 -15.46 -8.35
N ASP A 225 -56.92 -14.54 -8.65
CA ASP A 225 -57.78 -13.86 -7.66
C ASP A 225 -59.01 -14.68 -7.21
N GLY A 226 -59.10 -15.95 -7.63
CA GLY A 226 -60.25 -16.81 -7.35
C GLY A 226 -60.41 -17.27 -5.89
N ASN A 227 -59.36 -17.19 -5.06
CA ASN A 227 -59.35 -17.80 -3.72
C ASN A 227 -58.94 -16.85 -2.56
N VAL A 228 -58.92 -15.53 -2.76
CA VAL A 228 -58.54 -14.59 -1.69
C VAL A 228 -59.78 -14.02 -1.00
N ILE A 229 -60.05 -14.48 0.22
CA ILE A 229 -61.22 -14.12 1.05
C ILE A 229 -61.34 -12.60 1.31
N ASP A 230 -60.22 -11.87 1.28
CA ASP A 230 -60.18 -10.41 1.48
C ASP A 230 -60.76 -9.58 0.32
N VAL A 231 -61.09 -10.20 -0.82
CA VAL A 231 -61.41 -9.46 -2.06
C VAL A 231 -62.91 -9.17 -2.23
N TYR A 232 -63.82 -9.95 -1.62
CA TYR A 232 -65.26 -9.85 -1.91
C TYR A 232 -66.13 -9.27 -0.80
N ASN A 233 -65.58 -8.96 0.37
CA ASN A 233 -66.44 -8.69 1.51
C ASN A 233 -67.21 -7.36 1.46
N LYS A 234 -66.93 -6.39 0.56
CA LYS A 234 -67.64 -5.09 0.57
C LYS A 234 -67.90 -4.38 -0.78
N GLN A 235 -67.36 -4.81 -1.93
CA GLN A 235 -67.68 -4.21 -3.25
C GLN A 235 -67.62 -5.24 -4.40
N PRO A 236 -68.58 -5.23 -5.34
CA PRO A 236 -68.65 -6.20 -6.44
C PRO A 236 -67.57 -6.02 -7.52
N LYS A 237 -66.82 -4.90 -7.50
CA LYS A 237 -65.68 -4.64 -8.38
C LYS A 237 -64.49 -4.18 -7.53
N PRO A 238 -63.43 -4.98 -7.38
CA PRO A 238 -62.24 -4.54 -6.67
C PRO A 238 -61.54 -3.39 -7.45
N PRO A 239 -60.86 -2.46 -6.76
CA PRO A 239 -60.16 -1.37 -7.43
C PRO A 239 -59.00 -1.90 -8.29
N LEU A 240 -58.81 -1.25 -9.46
CA LEU A 240 -57.75 -1.55 -10.43
C LEU A 240 -56.35 -1.46 -9.81
N ILE A 241 -56.15 -0.51 -8.90
CA ILE A 241 -54.90 -0.32 -8.17
C ILE A 241 -55.25 -0.26 -6.69
N LYS A 242 -54.58 -1.08 -5.87
CA LYS A 242 -54.69 -1.01 -4.40
C LYS A 242 -53.30 -0.92 -3.80
N PHE A 243 -53.14 0.08 -2.93
CA PHE A 243 -51.94 0.28 -2.15
C PHE A 243 -52.24 -0.06 -0.70
N GLN A 244 -51.49 -0.99 -0.11
CA GLN A 244 -51.75 -1.48 1.24
C GLN A 244 -50.45 -1.56 2.04
N PRO A 245 -50.36 -0.89 3.20
CA PRO A 245 -49.27 -1.13 4.14
C PRO A 245 -49.40 -2.55 4.69
N THR A 246 -48.29 -3.27 4.78
CA THR A 246 -48.26 -4.65 5.28
C THR A 246 -47.18 -4.79 6.35
N VAL A 247 -47.52 -5.41 7.47
CA VAL A 247 -46.54 -5.82 8.50
C VAL A 247 -46.43 -7.33 8.45
N GLY A 248 -45.24 -7.84 8.13
CA GLY A 248 -44.92 -9.26 8.21
C GLY A 248 -44.34 -9.59 9.58
N VAL A 249 -44.83 -10.64 10.21
CA VAL A 249 -44.27 -11.16 11.45
C VAL A 249 -43.63 -12.50 11.11
N ASP A 250 -42.30 -12.55 11.09
CA ASP A 250 -41.59 -13.81 10.91
C ASP A 250 -41.13 -14.30 12.28
N VAL A 251 -41.73 -15.41 12.71
CA VAL A 251 -41.38 -16.11 13.94
C VAL A 251 -40.46 -17.27 13.57
N SER A 252 -39.21 -17.18 14.01
CA SER A 252 -38.27 -18.30 13.92
C SER A 252 -38.18 -18.96 15.29
N ALA A 253 -38.72 -20.16 15.40
CA ALA A 253 -38.43 -21.07 16.50
C ALA A 253 -37.12 -21.78 16.14
N GLY A 254 -36.11 -21.65 16.99
CA GLY A 254 -34.83 -22.35 16.84
C GLY A 254 -34.97 -23.86 17.00
#